data_AF-A0A8H6AS57-F1
#
_entry.id   AF-A0A8H6AS57-F1
#
_cell.length_a   1.000
_cell.length_b   1.000
_cell.length_c   1.000
_cell.angle_alpha   90.00
_cell.angle_beta   90.00
_cell.angle_gamma   90.00
#
_symmetry.space_group_name_H-M   'P 1'
#
loop_
_entity.id
_entity.type
_entity.pdbx_description
1 polymer ?
#
loop_
_entity_poly.entity_id
_entity_poly.type
_entity_poly.pdbx_seq_one_letter_code
_entity_poly.pdbx_strand_id
1 'polypeptide(L)'
;MSSQPRKSELTTRSVTGICELVGFSAPTLGGGHGWLQGQYGPMADQVISARLLLPSGELVTANRLLRDQPAELVDWGYIIKGAEIDPDHPVLCFGIIYNGFPEKANQYARPFHDIEPLSVQTSQGSLHDLAVVTFQDADGPGCAYGMTSLRYPIGLKSYNATAVRQVYNEIDSTFRQVPEIAGSFFLLEGYSIQAVKAIDAASKAFPHRDDNILVTSYVMYAPDSNIDPIAKEFGEKLRKYLLDGSDDPEHLRAYVNYANGDESSQAIYGWETWRLEKLKKLKAQWDPKNTMRYYVPIEQSIN
;
A
#
# COMPACT_ATOMS: atom_id res chain seq x y z
N MET A 1 -31.65 -41.74 16.39
CA MET A 1 -30.51 -41.38 15.51
C MET A 1 -30.12 -39.94 15.83
N SER A 2 -28.83 -39.63 15.93
CA SER A 2 -28.36 -38.27 16.25
C SER A 2 -28.05 -37.51 14.96
N SER A 3 -28.85 -36.49 14.65
CA SER A 3 -28.55 -35.55 13.56
C SER A 3 -27.61 -34.46 14.08
N GLN A 4 -26.33 -34.52 13.72
CA GLN A 4 -25.45 -33.36 13.89
C GLN A 4 -26.03 -32.17 13.10
N PRO A 5 -25.97 -30.93 13.63
CA PRO A 5 -26.28 -29.76 12.83
C PRO A 5 -25.27 -29.68 11.67
N ARG A 6 -25.76 -29.40 10.46
CA ARG A 6 -24.88 -29.06 9.34
C ARG A 6 -24.02 -27.87 9.76
N LYS A 7 -22.71 -27.94 9.50
CA LYS A 7 -21.83 -26.77 9.66
C LYS A 7 -22.44 -25.62 8.89
N SER A 8 -22.61 -24.47 9.55
CA SER A 8 -22.89 -23.21 8.88
C SER A 8 -21.82 -22.92 7.84
N GLU A 9 -22.18 -22.23 6.78
CA GLU A 9 -21.26 -21.78 5.71
C GLU A 9 -20.32 -20.70 6.26
N LEU A 10 -19.30 -21.15 6.99
CA LEU A 10 -18.17 -20.34 7.43
C LEU A 10 -17.35 -19.96 6.20
N THR A 11 -17.70 -18.82 5.58
CA THR A 11 -16.90 -18.21 4.51
C THR A 11 -15.54 -17.82 5.07
N THR A 12 -14.57 -18.70 4.90
CA THR A 12 -13.17 -18.46 5.32
C THR A 12 -12.57 -17.36 4.47
N ARG A 13 -12.15 -16.26 5.11
CA ARG A 13 -11.53 -15.09 4.48
C ARG A 13 -10.07 -14.98 4.95
N SER A 14 -9.21 -14.49 4.07
CA SER A 14 -7.80 -14.12 4.34
C SER A 14 -7.62 -12.65 3.96
N VAL A 15 -6.61 -11.96 4.50
CA VAL A 15 -6.14 -10.73 3.82
C VAL A 15 -5.32 -11.12 2.60
N THR A 16 -5.50 -10.31 1.57
CA THR A 16 -4.70 -10.22 0.36
C THR A 16 -4.45 -8.75 0.07
N GLY A 17 -3.50 -8.47 -0.83
CA GLY A 17 -3.54 -7.22 -1.59
C GLY A 17 -4.80 -7.15 -2.47
N ILE A 18 -4.97 -6.02 -3.16
CA ILE A 18 -6.13 -5.77 -4.02
C ILE A 18 -5.88 -6.28 -5.45
N CYS A 19 -4.67 -6.05 -5.96
CA CYS A 19 -4.34 -6.26 -7.35
C CYS A 19 -4.35 -7.75 -7.73
N GLU A 20 -5.16 -8.16 -8.71
CA GLU A 20 -5.39 -9.58 -9.03
C GLU A 20 -4.13 -10.32 -9.50
N LEU A 21 -3.22 -9.62 -10.19
CA LEU A 21 -1.97 -10.18 -10.69
C LEU A 21 -0.85 -10.24 -9.64
N VAL A 22 -1.03 -9.67 -8.44
CA VAL A 22 0.02 -9.61 -7.41
C VAL A 22 0.12 -10.94 -6.65
N GLY A 23 1.22 -11.66 -6.90
CA GLY A 23 1.50 -12.94 -6.26
C GLY A 23 1.57 -12.86 -4.73
N PHE A 24 0.94 -13.80 -4.04
CA PHE A 24 0.68 -13.75 -2.58
C PHE A 24 1.95 -13.63 -1.69
N SER A 25 3.07 -14.24 -2.08
CA SER A 25 4.21 -14.45 -1.19
C SER A 25 5.04 -13.19 -0.89
N ALA A 26 5.41 -12.40 -1.90
CA ALA A 26 6.24 -11.21 -1.69
C ALA A 26 5.55 -10.12 -0.84
N PRO A 27 4.28 -9.73 -1.10
CA PRO A 27 3.56 -8.79 -0.25
C PRO A 27 3.50 -9.24 1.21
N THR A 28 3.21 -10.53 1.42
CA THR A 28 3.19 -11.16 2.75
C THR A 28 4.51 -11.02 3.51
N LEU A 29 5.66 -11.06 2.83
CA LEU A 29 6.95 -10.89 3.49
C LEU A 29 7.24 -9.41 3.82
N GLY A 30 6.78 -8.47 2.99
CA GLY A 30 6.93 -7.04 3.22
C GLY A 30 5.87 -6.38 4.11
N GLY A 31 4.89 -7.13 4.61
CA GLY A 31 3.73 -6.61 5.34
C GLY A 31 2.43 -7.06 4.67
N GLY A 32 2.11 -6.47 3.51
CA GLY A 32 0.95 -6.86 2.70
C GLY A 32 -0.32 -6.18 3.17
N HIS A 33 -0.46 -4.90 2.84
CA HIS A 33 -1.67 -4.12 3.09
C HIS A 33 -2.87 -4.59 2.25
N GLY A 34 -4.09 -4.37 2.74
CA GLY A 34 -5.32 -4.77 2.06
C GLY A 34 -6.61 -4.62 2.87
N TRP A 35 -7.76 -4.74 2.22
CA TRP A 35 -9.09 -4.39 2.77
C TRP A 35 -9.43 -4.97 4.14
N LEU A 36 -9.17 -6.27 4.34
CA LEU A 36 -9.49 -6.95 5.60
C LEU A 36 -8.39 -6.80 6.67
N GLN A 37 -7.33 -6.00 6.43
CA GLN A 37 -6.22 -5.89 7.36
C GLN A 37 -6.68 -5.38 8.72
N GLY A 38 -7.72 -4.53 8.77
CA GLY A 38 -8.27 -4.09 10.04
C GLY A 38 -8.89 -5.19 10.89
N GLN A 39 -9.38 -6.24 10.25
CA GLN A 39 -9.98 -7.36 10.97
C GLN A 39 -8.91 -8.30 11.51
N TYR A 40 -7.84 -8.53 10.74
CA TYR A 40 -6.97 -9.71 10.85
C TYR A 40 -5.46 -9.45 10.72
N GLY A 41 -5.02 -8.21 10.54
CA GLY A 41 -3.62 -7.85 10.32
C GLY A 41 -3.28 -7.80 8.83
N PRO A 42 -2.23 -7.07 8.43
CA PRO A 42 -1.68 -7.17 7.09
C PRO A 42 -1.21 -8.63 6.87
N MET A 43 -1.07 -9.05 5.62
CA MET A 43 -0.83 -10.47 5.24
C MET A 43 0.27 -11.15 6.09
N ALA A 44 1.34 -10.43 6.43
CA ALA A 44 2.45 -10.87 7.27
C ALA A 44 2.04 -11.39 8.66
N ASP A 45 1.05 -10.76 9.31
CA ASP A 45 0.63 -11.13 10.66
C ASP A 45 -0.28 -12.37 10.64
N GLN A 46 -0.91 -12.68 9.50
CA GLN A 46 -1.67 -13.91 9.24
C GLN A 46 -0.81 -15.12 8.87
N VAL A 47 0.50 -14.96 8.70
CA VAL A 47 1.41 -16.09 8.51
C VAL A 47 1.37 -16.96 9.76
N ILE A 48 0.61 -18.06 9.71
CA ILE A 48 0.61 -19.11 10.74
C ILE A 48 1.88 -19.97 10.63
N SER A 49 2.36 -20.14 9.40
CA SER A 49 3.53 -20.94 9.04
C SER A 49 3.97 -20.61 7.61
N ALA A 50 5.18 -20.11 7.42
CA ALA A 50 5.88 -20.15 6.14
C ALA A 50 6.63 -21.48 5.96
N ARG A 51 7.10 -21.78 4.74
CA ARG A 51 8.19 -22.74 4.49
C ARG A 51 9.25 -22.03 3.66
N LEU A 52 10.33 -21.60 4.30
CA LEU A 52 11.37 -20.76 3.69
C LEU A 52 12.56 -21.60 3.25
N LEU A 53 12.91 -21.58 1.96
CA LEU A 53 14.14 -22.20 1.45
C LEU A 53 15.33 -21.27 1.74
N LEU A 54 16.29 -21.78 2.50
CA LEU A 54 17.51 -21.07 2.86
C LEU A 54 18.56 -21.17 1.72
N PRO A 55 19.53 -20.24 1.62
CA PRO A 55 20.68 -20.35 0.70
C PRO A 55 21.54 -21.62 0.87
N SER A 56 21.37 -22.35 1.98
CA SER A 56 21.95 -23.67 2.23
C SER A 56 21.17 -24.85 1.59
N GLY A 57 19.91 -24.63 1.17
CA GLY A 57 18.99 -25.67 0.70
C GLY A 57 18.00 -26.20 1.76
N GLU A 58 17.98 -25.63 2.96
CA GLU A 58 17.17 -26.07 4.12
C GLU A 58 15.80 -25.35 4.24
N LEU A 59 14.83 -25.88 5.01
CA LEU A 59 13.42 -25.41 5.08
C LEU A 59 12.90 -25.11 6.52
N VAL A 60 12.34 -23.92 6.80
CA VAL A 60 11.92 -23.43 8.17
C VAL A 60 10.60 -22.58 8.26
N THR A 61 10.06 -22.30 9.48
CA THR A 61 8.65 -21.86 9.78
C THR A 61 8.43 -20.92 11.02
N ALA A 62 7.46 -19.94 11.04
CA ALA A 62 7.15 -18.97 12.16
C ALA A 62 5.69 -18.29 12.18
N ASN A 63 5.27 -17.46 13.19
CA ASN A 63 3.83 -17.02 13.45
C ASN A 63 3.49 -15.67 14.25
N ARG A 64 2.26 -15.07 14.09
CA ARG A 64 1.28 -14.44 15.09
C ARG A 64 0.86 -12.92 15.23
N LEU A 65 -0.16 -12.60 16.08
CA LEU A 65 -1.39 -11.71 15.92
C LEU A 65 -1.81 -10.96 17.25
N LEU A 66 -2.58 -9.84 17.50
CA LEU A 66 -3.23 -8.56 16.94
C LEU A 66 -3.80 -7.68 18.16
N ARG A 67 -4.70 -6.63 18.20
CA ARG A 67 -5.57 -5.75 17.31
C ARG A 67 -6.22 -4.50 18.05
N ASP A 68 -6.43 -3.27 17.48
CA ASP A 68 -7.50 -2.30 17.94
C ASP A 68 -8.03 -1.10 17.07
N GLN A 69 -9.38 -0.95 16.98
CA GLN A 69 -10.25 0.01 16.20
C GLN A 69 -11.46 -0.77 15.54
N PRO A 70 -12.59 -0.15 15.15
CA PRO A 70 -13.70 -0.81 14.41
C PRO A 70 -13.34 -1.11 12.93
N ALA A 71 -13.60 -2.31 12.39
CA ALA A 71 -12.71 -2.97 11.39
C ALA A 71 -13.30 -3.28 10.00
N GLU A 72 -14.52 -2.83 9.72
CA GLU A 72 -15.24 -3.15 8.50
C GLU A 72 -15.18 -2.04 7.44
N LEU A 73 -14.47 -0.94 7.73
CA LEU A 73 -14.40 0.30 6.94
C LEU A 73 -13.00 0.54 6.39
N VAL A 74 -12.90 0.97 5.13
CA VAL A 74 -11.68 1.52 4.50
C VAL A 74 -12.07 2.70 3.61
N ASP A 75 -11.27 3.77 3.65
CA ASP A 75 -11.33 4.87 2.69
C ASP A 75 -10.20 4.79 1.65
N TRP A 76 -10.51 5.12 0.40
CA TRP A 76 -9.63 4.85 -0.75
C TRP A 76 -9.71 5.96 -1.80
N GLY A 77 -8.63 6.72 -1.95
CA GLY A 77 -8.57 7.86 -2.87
C GLY A 77 -7.63 7.67 -4.06
N TYR A 78 -8.04 8.27 -5.19
CA TYR A 78 -7.26 8.43 -6.41
C TYR A 78 -7.18 9.91 -6.80
N ILE A 79 -5.99 10.41 -7.16
CA ILE A 79 -5.87 11.57 -8.06
C ILE A 79 -5.53 11.02 -9.45
N ILE A 80 -6.41 11.29 -10.43
CA ILE A 80 -6.36 10.76 -11.81
C ILE A 80 -6.84 11.79 -12.83
N LYS A 81 -6.47 11.62 -14.10
CA LYS A 81 -7.06 12.38 -15.22
C LYS A 81 -8.22 11.59 -15.84
N GLY A 82 -9.45 12.03 -15.61
CA GLY A 82 -10.66 11.52 -16.25
C GLY A 82 -11.27 12.61 -17.13
N ALA A 83 -10.89 12.64 -18.41
CA ALA A 83 -11.24 13.73 -19.33
C ALA A 83 -12.75 13.82 -19.66
N GLU A 84 -13.48 12.73 -19.38
CA GLU A 84 -14.92 12.61 -19.42
C GLU A 84 -15.65 13.18 -18.19
N ILE A 85 -14.91 13.52 -17.13
CA ILE A 85 -15.42 14.19 -15.91
C ILE A 85 -14.95 15.65 -15.89
N ASP A 86 -13.66 15.89 -16.09
CA ASP A 86 -13.05 17.21 -16.27
C ASP A 86 -11.94 17.12 -17.34
N PRO A 87 -12.08 17.80 -18.49
CA PRO A 87 -11.10 17.72 -19.58
C PRO A 87 -9.81 18.51 -19.29
N ASP A 88 -9.89 19.52 -18.43
CA ASP A 88 -8.83 20.50 -18.18
C ASP A 88 -8.01 20.12 -16.94
N HIS A 89 -8.63 19.53 -15.91
CA HIS A 89 -8.01 19.26 -14.60
C HIS A 89 -8.08 17.79 -14.15
N PRO A 90 -7.13 17.30 -13.32
CA PRO A 90 -7.25 16.00 -12.68
C PRO A 90 -8.31 16.02 -11.57
N VAL A 91 -9.00 14.89 -11.40
CA VAL A 91 -10.06 14.71 -10.41
C VAL A 91 -9.57 13.92 -9.19
N LEU A 92 -10.08 14.30 -8.01
CA LEU A 92 -9.96 13.50 -6.79
C LEU A 92 -11.19 12.57 -6.71
N CYS A 93 -10.99 11.29 -7.03
CA CYS A 93 -11.98 10.24 -6.79
C CYS A 93 -11.75 9.66 -5.38
N PHE A 94 -12.81 9.44 -4.60
CA PHE A 94 -12.70 8.96 -3.23
C PHE A 94 -13.82 7.97 -2.90
N GLY A 95 -13.46 6.73 -2.62
CA GLY A 95 -14.37 5.63 -2.32
C GLY A 95 -14.43 5.32 -0.82
N ILE A 96 -15.64 5.22 -0.28
CA ILE A 96 -15.89 4.76 1.09
C ILE A 96 -16.43 3.34 1.04
N ILE A 97 -15.56 2.37 1.35
CA ILE A 97 -15.82 0.94 1.17
C ILE A 97 -16.07 0.28 2.53
N TYR A 98 -17.23 -0.36 2.67
CA TYR A 98 -17.69 -0.92 3.93
C TYR A 98 -18.18 -2.37 3.77
N ASN A 99 -17.62 -3.28 4.56
CA ASN A 99 -17.94 -4.72 4.56
C ASN A 99 -19.22 -4.98 5.37
N GLY A 100 -20.38 -4.61 4.83
CA GLY A 100 -21.69 -4.81 5.45
C GLY A 100 -22.81 -4.08 4.72
N PHE A 101 -23.87 -3.71 5.44
CA PHE A 101 -25.09 -3.15 4.85
C PHE A 101 -24.90 -1.70 4.32
N PRO A 102 -25.50 -1.35 3.16
CA PRO A 102 -25.32 -0.04 2.52
C PRO A 102 -25.74 1.16 3.38
N GLU A 103 -26.73 1.00 4.24
CA GLU A 103 -27.23 2.06 5.14
C GLU A 103 -26.14 2.56 6.10
N LYS A 104 -25.14 1.71 6.41
CA LYS A 104 -23.99 2.06 7.24
C LYS A 104 -22.81 2.57 6.42
N ALA A 105 -22.60 2.07 5.19
CA ALA A 105 -21.67 2.69 4.24
C ALA A 105 -22.06 4.16 3.98
N ASN A 106 -23.33 4.40 3.70
CA ASN A 106 -23.91 5.73 3.48
C ASN A 106 -23.78 6.68 4.67
N GLN A 107 -23.63 6.18 5.90
CA GLN A 107 -23.36 7.03 7.07
C GLN A 107 -21.92 7.56 7.07
N TYR A 108 -20.95 6.75 6.66
CA TYR A 108 -19.56 7.17 6.51
C TYR A 108 -19.33 8.02 5.25
N ALA A 109 -20.13 7.82 4.19
CA ALA A 109 -20.03 8.59 2.95
C ALA A 109 -20.63 10.02 3.04
N ARG A 110 -21.50 10.32 4.02
CA ARG A 110 -22.16 11.64 4.17
C ARG A 110 -21.22 12.84 4.02
N PRO A 111 -20.07 12.95 4.73
CA PRO A 111 -19.18 14.11 4.60
C PRO A 111 -18.61 14.32 3.19
N PHE A 112 -18.62 13.28 2.34
CA PHE A 112 -18.20 13.36 0.93
C PHE A 112 -19.36 13.70 -0.02
N HIS A 113 -20.61 13.49 0.40
CA HIS A 113 -21.80 13.97 -0.31
C HIS A 113 -22.14 15.43 0.07
N ASP A 114 -21.92 15.80 1.33
CA ASP A 114 -22.19 17.12 1.90
C ASP A 114 -21.28 18.24 1.31
N ILE A 115 -20.27 17.87 0.52
CA ILE A 115 -19.37 18.78 -0.24
C ILE A 115 -19.71 18.86 -1.74
N GLU A 116 -20.87 18.37 -2.17
CA GLU A 116 -21.41 18.45 -3.54
C GLU A 116 -20.43 17.96 -4.64
N PRO A 117 -20.05 16.67 -4.62
CA PRO A 117 -19.08 16.11 -5.57
C PRO A 117 -19.62 16.07 -7.01
N LEU A 118 -18.73 16.31 -7.99
CA LEU A 118 -19.03 16.37 -9.43
C LEU A 118 -19.72 15.11 -9.99
N SER A 119 -19.48 13.95 -9.37
CA SER A 119 -20.10 12.68 -9.73
C SER A 119 -20.20 11.80 -8.49
N VAL A 120 -21.27 11.03 -8.38
CA VAL A 120 -21.47 10.01 -7.34
C VAL A 120 -21.79 8.69 -8.02
N GLN A 121 -21.01 7.65 -7.69
CA GLN A 121 -21.27 6.29 -8.10
C GLN A 121 -21.52 5.43 -6.85
N THR A 122 -22.37 4.41 -6.97
CA THR A 122 -22.66 3.50 -5.86
C THR A 122 -22.89 2.11 -6.40
N SER A 123 -22.09 1.16 -5.93
CA SER A 123 -22.15 -0.25 -6.28
C SER A 123 -22.27 -1.12 -5.03
N GLN A 124 -22.67 -2.37 -5.22
CA GLN A 124 -22.65 -3.41 -4.20
C GLN A 124 -22.13 -4.69 -4.86
N GLY A 125 -21.25 -5.42 -4.17
CA GLY A 125 -20.60 -6.60 -4.71
C GLY A 125 -20.04 -7.49 -3.60
N SER A 126 -19.40 -8.58 -4.01
CA SER A 126 -18.60 -9.44 -3.14
C SER A 126 -17.20 -8.86 -2.92
N LEU A 127 -16.38 -9.55 -2.12
CA LEU A 127 -14.96 -9.21 -1.98
C LEU A 127 -14.14 -9.44 -3.26
N HIS A 128 -14.65 -10.20 -4.23
CA HIS A 128 -13.98 -10.40 -5.52
C HIS A 128 -14.16 -9.19 -6.44
N ASP A 129 -15.35 -8.57 -6.43
CA ASP A 129 -15.67 -7.42 -7.27
C ASP A 129 -14.90 -6.15 -6.86
N LEU A 130 -14.25 -6.14 -5.68
CA LEU A 130 -13.47 -5.01 -5.16
C LEU A 130 -12.29 -4.61 -6.06
N ALA A 131 -11.66 -5.56 -6.75
CA ALA A 131 -10.57 -5.24 -7.68
C ALA A 131 -11.08 -4.38 -8.84
N VAL A 132 -12.17 -4.81 -9.48
CA VAL A 132 -12.80 -4.11 -10.61
C VAL A 132 -13.33 -2.73 -10.22
N VAL A 133 -14.07 -2.62 -9.12
CA VAL A 133 -14.61 -1.30 -8.69
C VAL A 133 -13.56 -0.34 -8.12
N THR A 134 -12.29 -0.77 -8.03
CA THR A 134 -11.15 0.10 -7.68
C THR A 134 -10.07 0.16 -8.77
N PHE A 135 -10.32 -0.35 -9.98
CA PHE A 135 -9.37 -0.34 -11.10
C PHE A 135 -8.03 -1.05 -10.77
N GLN A 136 -8.10 -2.11 -9.97
CA GLN A 136 -6.98 -2.97 -9.56
C GLN A 136 -7.13 -4.42 -10.07
N ASP A 137 -8.14 -4.68 -10.89
CA ASP A 137 -8.29 -5.94 -11.63
C ASP A 137 -7.17 -6.15 -12.67
N ALA A 138 -7.15 -7.33 -13.30
CA ALA A 138 -6.12 -7.69 -14.27
C ALA A 138 -6.05 -6.79 -15.52
N ASP A 139 -7.15 -6.12 -15.91
CA ASP A 139 -7.19 -5.18 -17.04
C ASP A 139 -6.95 -3.72 -16.60
N GLY A 140 -6.84 -3.46 -15.29
CA GLY A 140 -6.61 -2.15 -14.70
C GLY A 140 -5.21 -1.55 -14.98
N PRO A 141 -5.05 -0.22 -14.90
CA PRO A 141 -3.80 0.46 -15.28
C PRO A 141 -2.58 0.03 -14.45
N GLY A 142 -2.76 -0.35 -13.18
CA GLY A 142 -1.70 -0.89 -12.33
C GLY A 142 -1.16 -2.26 -12.77
N CYS A 143 -1.82 -2.92 -13.73
CA CYS A 143 -1.47 -4.22 -14.28
C CYS A 143 -0.95 -4.16 -15.73
N ALA A 144 -0.86 -2.98 -16.34
CA ALA A 144 -0.51 -2.78 -17.74
C ALA A 144 0.90 -3.30 -18.10
N TYR A 145 0.98 -4.32 -18.97
CA TYR A 145 2.25 -4.93 -19.38
C TYR A 145 3.05 -4.03 -20.33
N GLY A 146 4.38 -3.97 -20.15
CA GLY A 146 5.30 -3.24 -21.02
C GLY A 146 5.46 -1.75 -20.71
N MET A 147 4.77 -1.23 -19.68
CA MET A 147 4.93 0.13 -19.16
C MET A 147 6.08 0.21 -18.16
N THR A 148 6.73 1.37 -18.06
CA THR A 148 7.54 1.70 -16.88
C THR A 148 6.60 2.19 -15.77
N SER A 149 6.85 1.75 -14.53
CA SER A 149 6.10 2.14 -13.33
C SER A 149 7.08 2.45 -12.20
N LEU A 150 7.10 3.70 -11.74
CA LEU A 150 7.86 4.13 -10.56
C LEU A 150 6.90 4.40 -9.40
N ARG A 151 7.21 3.89 -8.21
CA ARG A 151 6.42 4.12 -6.98
C ARG A 151 7.24 4.91 -5.97
N TYR A 152 6.62 5.83 -5.26
CA TYR A 152 7.27 6.67 -4.25
C TYR A 152 6.42 6.71 -2.98
N PRO A 153 6.54 5.69 -2.11
CA PRO A 153 5.62 5.49 -0.98
C PRO A 153 5.98 6.33 0.24
N ILE A 154 4.96 6.70 1.03
CA ILE A 154 5.09 7.31 2.35
C ILE A 154 3.94 6.87 3.27
N GLY A 155 4.27 6.46 4.49
CA GLY A 155 3.33 6.26 5.60
C GLY A 155 3.10 7.56 6.37
N LEU A 156 1.82 7.90 6.62
CA LEU A 156 1.40 9.13 7.29
C LEU A 156 0.42 8.85 8.43
N LYS A 157 0.44 9.67 9.50
CA LYS A 157 -0.57 9.63 10.56
C LYS A 157 -1.85 10.41 10.23
N SER A 158 -1.80 11.36 9.30
CA SER A 158 -2.97 12.17 8.89
C SER A 158 -2.71 12.87 7.56
N TYR A 159 -3.77 13.12 6.78
CA TYR A 159 -3.67 13.99 5.60
C TYR A 159 -3.40 15.44 6.01
N ASN A 160 -2.22 15.97 5.66
CA ASN A 160 -1.97 17.40 5.69
C ASN A 160 -2.59 18.05 4.44
N ALA A 161 -3.67 18.83 4.62
CA ALA A 161 -4.40 19.44 3.51
C ALA A 161 -3.56 20.40 2.65
N THR A 162 -2.55 21.06 3.22
CA THR A 162 -1.61 21.91 2.47
C THR A 162 -0.69 21.07 1.60
N ALA A 163 -0.10 19.99 2.15
CA ALA A 163 0.75 19.08 1.40
C ALA A 163 -0.01 18.35 0.27
N VAL A 164 -1.23 17.87 0.55
CA VAL A 164 -2.11 17.25 -0.46
C VAL A 164 -2.51 18.27 -1.54
N ARG A 165 -2.69 19.55 -1.19
CA ARG A 165 -2.92 20.61 -2.19
C ARG A 165 -1.66 20.88 -3.04
N GLN A 166 -0.46 20.82 -2.48
CA GLN A 166 0.79 20.93 -3.26
C GLN A 166 0.93 19.76 -4.23
N VAL A 167 0.68 18.52 -3.77
CA VAL A 167 0.62 17.31 -4.62
C VAL A 167 -0.40 17.47 -5.76
N TYR A 168 -1.63 17.89 -5.45
CA TYR A 168 -2.66 18.11 -6.48
C TYR A 168 -2.23 19.15 -7.53
N ASN A 169 -1.73 20.31 -7.09
CA ASN A 169 -1.30 21.37 -8.00
C ASN A 169 -0.11 20.95 -8.88
N GLU A 170 0.80 20.14 -8.35
CA GLU A 170 1.94 19.59 -9.08
C GLU A 170 1.49 18.56 -10.13
N ILE A 171 0.52 17.70 -9.79
CA ILE A 171 -0.09 16.73 -10.72
C ILE A 171 -0.79 17.47 -11.86
N ASP A 172 -1.67 18.42 -11.56
CA ASP A 172 -2.38 19.25 -12.57
C ASP A 172 -1.40 19.98 -13.50
N SER A 173 -0.43 20.69 -12.91
CA SER A 173 0.61 21.41 -13.64
C SER A 173 1.40 20.48 -14.57
N THR A 174 1.80 19.31 -14.08
CA THR A 174 2.63 18.36 -14.82
C THR A 174 1.85 17.61 -15.90
N PHE A 175 0.64 17.14 -15.61
CA PHE A 175 -0.21 16.41 -16.58
C PHE A 175 -0.70 17.28 -17.74
N ARG A 176 -0.56 18.61 -17.64
CA ARG A 176 -0.79 19.57 -18.74
C ARG A 176 0.49 19.94 -19.50
N GLN A 177 1.68 19.59 -19.01
CA GLN A 177 2.99 19.89 -19.61
C GLN A 177 3.71 18.66 -20.17
N VAL A 178 3.48 17.48 -19.59
CA VAL A 178 4.12 16.20 -19.93
C VAL A 178 3.03 15.12 -20.12
N PRO A 179 2.35 15.10 -21.28
CA PRO A 179 1.27 14.15 -21.55
C PRO A 179 1.69 12.67 -21.42
N GLU A 180 2.97 12.37 -21.65
CA GLU A 180 3.58 11.05 -21.61
C GLU A 180 3.43 10.36 -20.24
N ILE A 181 3.38 11.14 -19.15
CA ILE A 181 3.18 10.66 -17.78
C ILE A 181 1.77 10.95 -17.23
N ALA A 182 0.88 11.55 -18.03
CA ALA A 182 -0.47 11.94 -17.58
C ALA A 182 -1.45 10.75 -17.37
N GLY A 183 -1.04 9.53 -17.72
CA GLY A 183 -1.69 8.27 -17.32
C GLY A 183 -1.29 7.76 -15.93
N SER A 184 -0.42 8.47 -15.22
CA SER A 184 -0.06 8.18 -13.83
C SER A 184 -1.24 8.40 -12.89
N PHE A 185 -1.22 7.76 -11.72
CA PHE A 185 -2.23 7.94 -10.68
C PHE A 185 -1.62 8.06 -9.28
N PHE A 186 -2.32 8.72 -8.36
CA PHE A 186 -1.86 8.93 -6.99
C PHE A 186 -2.80 8.24 -5.99
N LEU A 187 -2.27 7.30 -5.21
CA LEU A 187 -3.02 6.49 -4.25
C LEU A 187 -3.04 7.15 -2.86
N LEU A 188 -4.23 7.26 -2.27
CA LEU A 188 -4.48 7.76 -0.91
C LEU A 188 -5.21 6.67 -0.12
N GLU A 189 -4.46 5.82 0.58
CA GLU A 189 -4.93 4.53 1.09
C GLU A 189 -5.21 4.58 2.59
N GLY A 190 -6.43 5.01 2.95
CA GLY A 190 -6.97 5.07 4.32
C GLY A 190 -7.40 3.69 4.82
N TYR A 191 -6.45 2.76 4.92
CA TYR A 191 -6.74 1.45 5.47
C TYR A 191 -7.12 1.52 6.95
N SER A 192 -8.09 0.70 7.34
CA SER A 192 -8.27 0.28 8.73
C SER A 192 -6.95 -0.37 9.24
N ILE A 193 -6.37 0.16 10.32
CA ILE A 193 -4.99 -0.13 10.80
C ILE A 193 -4.93 -0.95 12.11
N GLN A 194 -6.06 -1.22 12.73
CA GLN A 194 -6.26 -1.93 14.00
C GLN A 194 -5.17 -2.92 14.36
N ALA A 195 -5.05 -3.90 13.47
CA ALA A 195 -4.35 -5.13 13.64
C ALA A 195 -2.86 -4.98 13.35
N VAL A 196 -2.53 -3.97 12.53
CA VAL A 196 -1.17 -3.45 12.41
C VAL A 196 -0.70 -2.92 13.77
N LYS A 197 -1.54 -2.17 14.50
CA LYS A 197 -1.12 -1.36 15.66
C LYS A 197 -0.87 -2.09 16.97
N ALA A 198 -1.75 -2.98 17.41
CA ALA A 198 -1.56 -3.68 18.70
C ALA A 198 -0.72 -4.97 18.60
N ILE A 199 -0.07 -5.22 17.45
CA ILE A 199 1.16 -6.01 17.44
C ILE A 199 2.32 -5.10 17.85
N ASP A 200 3.02 -5.52 18.91
CA ASP A 200 4.30 -4.92 19.32
C ASP A 200 5.29 -4.86 18.14
N ALA A 201 5.77 -3.65 17.83
CA ALA A 201 6.70 -3.39 16.74
C ALA A 201 8.09 -4.03 16.95
N ALA A 202 8.41 -4.53 18.16
CA ALA A 202 9.60 -5.33 18.44
C ALA A 202 9.43 -6.83 18.08
N SER A 203 8.18 -7.31 18.02
CA SER A 203 7.85 -8.71 17.76
C SER A 203 7.92 -9.12 16.27
N LYS A 204 7.92 -8.16 15.34
CA LYS A 204 7.89 -8.38 13.88
C LYS A 204 8.96 -7.61 13.12
N ALA A 205 9.13 -7.97 11.85
CA ALA A 205 10.02 -7.29 10.90
C ALA A 205 9.38 -6.06 10.23
N PHE A 206 8.04 -6.02 10.11
CA PHE A 206 7.32 -4.86 9.56
C PHE A 206 7.34 -3.69 10.56
N PRO A 207 7.90 -2.51 10.19
CA PRO A 207 8.17 -1.42 11.13
C PRO A 207 7.06 -0.36 11.21
N HIS A 208 6.35 -0.10 10.11
CA HIS A 208 5.44 1.05 9.94
C HIS A 208 4.08 0.84 10.59
N ARG A 209 4.08 0.46 11.88
CA ARG A 209 2.86 0.12 12.61
C ARG A 209 2.11 1.34 13.13
N ASP A 210 2.81 2.45 13.33
CA ASP A 210 2.23 3.70 13.84
C ASP A 210 1.57 4.58 12.77
N ASP A 211 1.74 4.26 11.49
CA ASP A 211 1.08 4.97 10.39
C ASP A 211 -0.43 4.65 10.30
N ASN A 212 -1.19 5.62 9.81
CA ASN A 212 -2.65 5.51 9.63
C ASN A 212 -3.05 5.38 8.15
N ILE A 213 -2.23 5.95 7.26
CA ILE A 213 -2.51 6.10 5.83
C ILE A 213 -1.26 5.69 5.08
N LEU A 214 -1.42 4.87 4.03
CA LEU A 214 -0.37 4.64 3.04
C LEU A 214 -0.64 5.56 1.83
N VAL A 215 0.40 6.20 1.30
CA VAL A 215 0.29 7.06 0.13
C VAL A 215 1.42 6.72 -0.83
N THR A 216 1.13 6.66 -2.13
CA THR A 216 2.17 6.56 -3.17
C THR A 216 1.71 7.18 -4.47
N SER A 217 2.61 7.87 -5.18
CA SER A 217 2.45 8.01 -6.63
C SER A 217 2.66 6.65 -7.30
N TYR A 218 1.93 6.41 -8.38
CA TYR A 218 2.20 5.38 -9.38
C TYR A 218 2.48 6.10 -10.69
N VAL A 219 3.76 6.45 -10.91
CA VAL A 219 4.20 7.21 -12.09
C VAL A 219 4.39 6.24 -13.24
N MET A 220 3.48 6.27 -14.22
CA MET A 220 3.39 5.29 -15.29
C MET A 220 3.49 5.94 -16.66
N TYR A 221 4.33 5.36 -17.53
CA TYR A 221 4.62 5.86 -18.87
C TYR A 221 5.17 4.74 -19.77
N ALA A 222 5.12 4.95 -21.08
CA ALA A 222 5.78 4.04 -22.03
C ALA A 222 7.31 4.19 -21.90
N PRO A 223 8.12 3.10 -21.94
CA PRO A 223 9.55 3.18 -21.68
C PRO A 223 10.30 4.13 -22.63
N ASP A 224 10.76 5.27 -22.10
CA ASP A 224 11.53 6.28 -22.81
C ASP A 224 12.56 6.94 -21.88
N SER A 225 13.84 6.81 -22.24
CA SER A 225 14.99 7.39 -21.53
C SER A 225 14.98 8.92 -21.42
N ASN A 226 14.19 9.62 -22.24
CA ASN A 226 14.00 11.07 -22.15
C ASN A 226 12.97 11.43 -21.07
N ILE A 227 12.02 10.54 -20.80
CA ILE A 227 10.96 10.71 -19.80
C ILE A 227 11.41 10.21 -18.42
N ASP A 228 12.26 9.18 -18.36
CA ASP A 228 12.86 8.63 -17.12
C ASP A 228 13.28 9.69 -16.07
N PRO A 229 14.09 10.73 -16.38
CA PRO A 229 14.47 11.74 -15.39
C PRO A 229 13.30 12.61 -14.93
N ILE A 230 12.34 12.90 -15.81
CA ILE A 230 11.17 13.75 -15.53
C ILE A 230 10.19 12.99 -14.63
N ALA A 231 9.90 11.73 -14.97
CA ALA A 231 9.08 10.82 -14.17
C ALA A 231 9.67 10.59 -12.77
N LYS A 232 11.01 10.51 -12.68
CA LYS A 232 11.73 10.41 -11.41
C LYS A 232 11.59 11.68 -10.57
N GLU A 233 11.94 12.85 -11.11
CA GLU A 233 11.86 14.12 -10.36
C GLU A 233 10.43 14.38 -9.88
N PHE A 234 9.43 14.15 -10.74
CA PHE A 234 8.01 14.28 -10.40
C PHE A 234 7.62 13.42 -9.18
N GLY A 235 7.90 12.12 -9.21
CA GLY A 235 7.57 11.21 -8.10
C GLY A 235 8.29 11.55 -6.79
N GLU A 236 9.58 11.88 -6.86
CA GLU A 236 10.37 12.32 -5.69
C GLU A 236 9.80 13.61 -5.08
N LYS A 237 9.37 14.56 -5.93
CA LYS A 237 8.79 15.84 -5.54
C LYS A 237 7.42 15.69 -4.88
N LEU A 238 6.55 14.82 -5.41
CA LEU A 238 5.26 14.49 -4.78
C LEU A 238 5.44 13.86 -3.38
N ARG A 239 6.35 12.88 -3.25
CA ARG A 239 6.67 12.25 -1.95
C ARG A 239 7.31 13.27 -0.99
N LYS A 240 8.14 14.20 -1.49
CA LYS A 240 8.72 15.27 -0.68
C LYS A 240 7.68 16.22 -0.10
N TYR A 241 6.67 16.67 -0.88
CA TYR A 241 5.62 17.54 -0.34
C TYR A 241 4.89 16.91 0.86
N LEU A 242 4.64 15.60 0.79
CA LEU A 242 4.01 14.86 1.89
C LEU A 242 4.93 14.65 3.09
N LEU A 243 6.22 14.41 2.86
CA LEU A 243 7.21 14.30 3.94
C LEU A 243 7.38 15.64 4.68
N ASP A 244 7.56 16.74 3.94
CA ASP A 244 7.70 18.10 4.48
C ASP A 244 6.46 18.53 5.30
N GLY A 245 5.28 18.03 4.93
CA GLY A 245 4.02 18.26 5.64
C GLY A 245 3.61 17.17 6.63
N SER A 246 4.44 16.15 6.87
CA SER A 246 4.12 15.02 7.76
C SER A 246 4.26 15.36 9.25
N ASP A 247 3.95 14.39 10.11
CA ASP A 247 4.25 14.45 11.54
C ASP A 247 5.75 14.27 11.88
N ASP A 248 6.57 13.87 10.91
CA ASP A 248 7.99 13.52 11.10
C ASP A 248 8.84 13.77 9.84
N PRO A 249 9.08 15.04 9.44
CA PRO A 249 9.72 15.37 8.16
C PRO A 249 11.18 14.90 7.99
N GLU A 250 11.85 14.52 9.08
CA GLU A 250 13.23 14.02 9.04
C GLU A 250 13.30 12.51 8.71
N HIS A 251 12.21 11.76 8.91
CA HIS A 251 12.21 10.30 8.89
C HIS A 251 11.16 9.75 7.91
N LEU A 252 11.52 9.64 6.63
CA LEU A 252 10.69 8.96 5.63
C LEU A 252 10.30 7.54 6.08
N ARG A 253 9.03 7.17 5.90
CA ARG A 253 8.48 5.85 6.24
C ARG A 253 7.99 5.18 4.95
N ALA A 254 8.84 4.37 4.32
CA ALA A 254 8.66 3.86 2.96
C ALA A 254 8.28 2.37 2.95
N TYR A 255 7.01 2.08 2.63
CA TYR A 255 6.50 0.70 2.61
C TYR A 255 7.23 -0.17 1.59
N VAL A 256 7.99 -1.15 2.08
CA VAL A 256 8.94 -2.00 1.31
C VAL A 256 8.38 -2.63 0.03
N ASN A 257 7.10 -2.99 -0.02
CA ASN A 257 6.50 -3.60 -1.22
C ASN A 257 6.24 -2.59 -2.36
N TYR A 258 6.30 -1.28 -2.06
CA TYR A 258 6.14 -0.18 -3.01
C TYR A 258 7.44 0.65 -3.16
N ALA A 259 8.54 0.27 -2.50
CA ALA A 259 9.77 1.06 -2.50
C ALA A 259 10.37 1.19 -3.91
N ASN A 260 10.93 2.35 -4.24
CA ASN A 260 11.57 2.58 -5.54
C ASN A 260 12.98 1.99 -5.59
N GLY A 261 13.66 1.92 -4.44
CA GLY A 261 15.08 1.63 -4.33
C GLY A 261 15.97 2.86 -4.17
N ASP A 262 15.38 4.05 -4.00
CA ASP A 262 16.09 5.28 -3.62
C ASP A 262 16.12 5.49 -2.09
N GLU A 263 15.22 4.80 -1.37
CA GLU A 263 14.99 5.00 0.05
C GLU A 263 16.06 4.32 0.93
N SER A 264 16.34 4.92 2.09
CA SER A 264 17.34 4.38 3.02
C SER A 264 16.86 3.07 3.68
N SER A 265 17.81 2.24 4.12
CA SER A 265 17.51 1.05 4.93
C SER A 265 16.63 1.37 6.14
N GLN A 266 16.79 2.53 6.77
CA GLN A 266 15.99 3.01 7.88
C GLN A 266 14.57 3.39 7.44
N ALA A 267 14.42 4.04 6.28
CA ALA A 267 13.12 4.39 5.75
C ALA A 267 12.27 3.16 5.42
N ILE A 268 12.90 2.05 4.98
CA ILE A 268 12.24 0.80 4.58
C ILE A 268 12.03 -0.18 5.75
N TYR A 269 13.01 -0.29 6.66
CA TYR A 269 13.01 -1.29 7.75
C TYR A 269 12.88 -0.67 9.16
N GLY A 270 12.55 0.61 9.23
CA GLY A 270 12.35 1.37 10.45
C GLY A 270 13.63 1.99 11.02
N TRP A 271 13.42 3.10 11.72
CA TRP A 271 14.50 3.95 12.22
C TRP A 271 15.10 3.47 13.55
N GLU A 272 14.44 2.54 14.24
CA GLU A 272 14.97 1.96 15.48
C GLU A 272 16.14 1.00 15.21
N THR A 273 17.32 1.36 15.72
CA THR A 273 18.59 0.66 15.51
C THR A 273 18.51 -0.85 15.71
N TRP A 274 17.77 -1.30 16.74
CA TRP A 274 17.62 -2.71 17.09
C TRP A 274 17.02 -3.54 15.95
N ARG A 275 16.12 -2.99 15.12
CA ARG A 275 15.44 -3.78 14.07
C ARG A 275 16.39 -4.05 12.92
N LEU A 276 17.05 -3.00 12.42
CA LEU A 276 18.09 -3.14 11.41
C LEU A 276 19.26 -4.01 11.90
N GLU A 277 19.71 -3.86 13.14
CA GLU A 277 20.73 -4.76 13.71
C GLU A 277 20.28 -6.22 13.73
N LYS A 278 19.05 -6.50 14.19
CA LYS A 278 18.47 -7.85 14.23
C LYS A 278 18.33 -8.45 12.83
N LEU A 279 17.87 -7.65 11.87
CA LEU A 279 17.77 -8.04 10.46
C LEU A 279 19.15 -8.31 9.85
N LYS A 280 20.15 -7.46 10.08
CA LYS A 280 21.53 -7.67 9.60
C LYS A 280 22.21 -8.89 10.24
N LYS A 281 21.98 -9.14 11.54
CA LYS A 281 22.46 -10.35 12.24
C LYS A 281 21.81 -11.62 11.68
N LEU A 282 20.49 -11.63 11.45
CA LEU A 282 19.79 -12.73 10.80
C LEU A 282 20.26 -12.94 9.35
N LYS A 283 20.43 -11.86 8.58
CA LYS A 283 20.95 -11.89 7.22
C LYS A 283 22.37 -12.47 7.16
N ALA A 284 23.24 -12.15 8.12
CA ALA A 284 24.58 -12.74 8.24
C ALA A 284 24.54 -14.22 8.65
N GLN A 285 23.61 -14.62 9.53
CA GLN A 285 23.43 -16.01 9.95
C GLN A 285 22.93 -16.91 8.81
N TRP A 286 21.90 -16.46 8.08
CA TRP A 286 21.16 -17.30 7.13
C TRP A 286 21.58 -17.12 5.67
N ASP A 287 22.21 -16.00 5.31
CA ASP A 287 22.78 -15.75 3.97
C ASP A 287 24.19 -15.13 4.04
N PRO A 288 25.18 -15.81 4.65
CA PRO A 288 26.54 -15.27 4.84
C PRO A 288 27.32 -14.97 3.54
N LYS A 289 26.74 -15.23 2.37
CA LYS A 289 27.31 -14.94 1.04
C LYS A 289 26.56 -13.81 0.30
N ASN A 290 25.60 -13.17 0.96
CA ASN A 290 24.70 -12.17 0.39
C ASN A 290 24.08 -12.58 -0.96
N THR A 291 23.66 -13.85 -1.06
CA THR A 291 23.11 -14.45 -2.30
C THR A 291 21.76 -13.84 -2.65
N MET A 292 20.88 -13.67 -1.65
CA MET A 292 19.52 -13.15 -1.82
C MET A 292 19.52 -11.63 -1.66
N ARG A 293 19.87 -10.91 -2.73
CA ARG A 293 20.11 -9.45 -2.73
C ARG A 293 19.40 -8.66 -3.83
N TYR A 294 18.33 -9.19 -4.40
CA TYR A 294 17.54 -8.54 -5.44
C TYR A 294 16.39 -7.74 -4.83
N TYR A 295 16.26 -6.46 -5.22
CA TYR A 295 15.30 -5.46 -4.72
C TYR A 295 15.45 -5.11 -3.21
N VAL A 296 15.77 -3.84 -2.93
CA VAL A 296 15.95 -3.21 -1.60
C VAL A 296 16.52 -4.13 -0.49
N PRO A 297 17.70 -4.76 -0.69
CA PRO A 297 18.15 -5.81 0.20
C PRO A 297 18.63 -5.31 1.57
N ILE A 298 18.46 -6.14 2.61
CA ILE A 298 19.11 -5.94 3.91
C ILE A 298 20.64 -6.07 3.70
N GLU A 299 21.34 -4.95 3.71
CA GLU A 299 22.79 -4.90 3.46
C GLU A 299 23.60 -5.46 4.62
N GLN A 300 24.51 -6.39 4.32
CA GLN A 300 25.60 -6.78 5.22
C GLN A 300 26.72 -5.74 5.15
N SER A 301 27.33 -5.43 6.29
CA SER A 301 28.63 -4.75 6.30
C SER A 301 29.66 -5.65 5.62
N ILE A 302 30.17 -5.22 4.47
CA ILE A 302 31.25 -5.93 3.76
C ILE A 302 32.56 -5.62 4.49
N ASN A 303 33.14 -6.66 5.09
CA ASN A 303 34.52 -6.69 5.59
C ASN A 303 35.40 -7.48 4.62
#